data_AF-A0A2D4MCM9-F1
#
_entry.id   AF-A0A2D4MCM9-F1
#
_cell.length_a   1.000
_cell.length_b   1.000
_cell.length_c   1.000
_cell.angle_alpha   90.00
_cell.angle_beta   90.00
_cell.angle_gamma   90.00
#
_symmetry.space_group_name_H-M   'P 1'
#
loop_
_entity.id
_entity.type
_entity.pdbx_description
1 polymer ?
#
loop_
_entity_poly.entity_id
_entity_poly.type
_entity_poly.pdbx_seq_one_letter_code
_entity_poly.pdbx_strand_id
1 'polypeptide(L)'
;CYNNHNVITVTFSQYNLLNCLAASCTPNSCSGRGECIETINNYTCQCNKGFYGRDCEHVITCNQLEDPDQGIFMCKHPIQDFGFNSSCNIQCKEGYKPTEMESITCM
;
A
#
# COMPACT_ATOMS: atom_id res chain seq x y z
N CYS A 1 -24.37 0.39 -22.75
CA CYS A 1 -23.86 1.45 -23.64
C CYS A 1 -22.41 1.10 -24.03
N TYR A 2 -21.89 1.61 -25.14
CA TYR A 2 -20.49 1.45 -25.54
C TYR A 2 -19.86 2.85 -25.61
N ASN A 3 -18.77 3.06 -24.89
CA ASN A 3 -17.85 4.17 -25.15
C ASN A 3 -16.44 3.73 -24.69
N ASN A 4 -15.50 3.80 -25.63
CA ASN A 4 -14.05 3.69 -25.44
C ASN A 4 -13.57 2.74 -24.33
N HIS A 5 -13.65 1.43 -24.63
CA HIS A 5 -12.94 0.33 -23.96
C HIS A 5 -13.45 -0.23 -22.62
N ASN A 6 -14.51 0.31 -22.00
CA ASN A 6 -15.05 -0.28 -20.77
C ASN A 6 -16.42 -0.95 -20.98
N VAL A 7 -16.50 -2.25 -20.69
CA VAL A 7 -17.73 -3.05 -20.72
C VAL A 7 -18.65 -2.57 -19.59
N ILE A 8 -19.81 -2.04 -19.94
CA ILE A 8 -20.85 -1.60 -19.00
C ILE A 8 -21.77 -2.79 -18.68
N THR A 9 -22.01 -3.07 -17.40
CA THR A 9 -23.04 -4.03 -16.97
C THR A 9 -24.43 -3.41 -17.13
N VAL A 10 -25.35 -4.13 -17.79
CA VAL A 10 -26.76 -3.74 -17.89
C VAL A 10 -27.49 -4.33 -16.69
N THR A 11 -28.03 -3.49 -15.81
CA THR A 11 -28.90 -3.93 -14.73
C THR A 11 -30.34 -3.51 -15.00
N PHE A 12 -31.29 -4.41 -14.75
CA PHE A 12 -32.72 -4.11 -14.86
C PHE A 12 -33.25 -3.67 -13.49
N SER A 13 -33.86 -2.48 -13.42
CA SER A 13 -34.63 -2.04 -12.24
C SER A 13 -36.09 -2.52 -12.32
N GLN A 14 -36.81 -2.47 -11.20
CA GLN A 14 -38.23 -2.84 -11.12
C GLN A 14 -39.17 -1.96 -11.98
N TYR A 15 -38.65 -0.89 -12.60
CA TYR A 15 -39.42 0.10 -13.39
C TYR A 15 -38.99 0.20 -14.87
N ASN A 16 -38.22 -0.74 -15.41
CA ASN A 16 -37.73 -0.72 -16.81
C ASN A 16 -36.98 0.56 -17.21
N LEU A 17 -36.23 1.17 -16.28
CA LEU A 17 -35.33 2.27 -16.58
C LEU A 17 -33.95 1.72 -16.97
N LEU A 18 -33.45 2.10 -18.16
CA LEU A 18 -32.12 1.74 -18.65
C LEU A 18 -31.07 2.66 -18.02
N ASN A 19 -30.28 2.13 -17.08
CA ASN A 19 -29.18 2.86 -16.47
C ASN A 19 -27.84 2.35 -17.04
N CYS A 20 -27.08 3.23 -17.67
CA CYS A 20 -25.70 2.97 -18.07
C CYS A 20 -24.77 3.61 -17.02
N LEU A 21 -24.18 2.78 -16.14
CA LEU A 21 -23.16 3.21 -15.19
C LEU A 21 -21.79 3.08 -15.84
N ALA A 22 -20.96 4.12 -15.78
CA ALA A 22 -19.57 4.03 -16.20
C ALA A 22 -18.76 3.27 -15.14
N ALA A 23 -17.83 2.42 -15.57
CA ALA A 23 -16.84 1.82 -14.67
C ALA A 23 -16.01 2.94 -14.02
N SER A 24 -15.94 2.92 -12.69
CA SER A 24 -15.22 3.93 -11.91
C SER A 24 -13.77 3.50 -11.66
N CYS A 25 -13.47 2.21 -11.75
CA CYS A 25 -12.12 1.69 -11.68
C CYS A 25 -11.34 1.99 -12.96
N THR A 26 -10.15 2.55 -12.77
CA THR A 26 -9.13 2.79 -13.79
C THR A 26 -7.86 2.05 -13.38
N PRO A 27 -6.90 1.83 -14.30
CA PRO A 27 -5.65 1.14 -13.96
C PRO A 27 -4.88 1.73 -12.76
N ASN A 28 -5.07 3.02 -12.48
CA ASN A 28 -4.39 3.74 -11.40
C ASN A 28 -5.30 4.09 -10.22
N SER A 29 -6.56 3.66 -10.19
CA SER A 29 -7.52 4.02 -9.13
C SER A 29 -7.06 3.65 -7.72
N CYS A 30 -6.26 2.60 -7.57
CA CYS A 30 -5.68 2.18 -6.28
C CYS A 30 -4.15 2.30 -6.26
N SER A 31 -3.59 3.25 -7.02
CA SER A 31 -2.14 3.50 -7.10
C SER A 31 -1.28 2.29 -7.46
N GLY A 32 -1.87 1.24 -8.04
CA GLY A 32 -1.22 -0.06 -8.26
C GLY A 32 -0.88 -0.84 -6.99
N ARG A 33 -1.41 -0.42 -5.83
CA ARG A 33 -1.10 -0.91 -4.48
C ARG A 33 -2.33 -1.50 -3.77
N GLY A 34 -3.37 -1.83 -4.52
CA GLY A 34 -4.59 -2.46 -4.02
C GLY A 34 -5.48 -2.97 -5.13
N GLU A 35 -6.52 -3.69 -4.73
CA GLU A 35 -7.58 -4.17 -5.60
C GLU A 35 -8.69 -3.11 -5.68
N CYS A 36 -9.06 -2.72 -6.90
CA CYS A 36 -10.15 -1.77 -7.14
C CYS A 36 -11.48 -2.50 -7.16
N ILE A 37 -12.39 -2.09 -6.28
CA ILE A 37 -13.73 -2.66 -6.13
C ILE A 37 -14.75 -1.63 -6.62
N GLU A 38 -15.48 -2.00 -7.67
CA GLU A 38 -16.58 -1.18 -8.21
C GLU A 38 -17.73 -1.07 -7.20
N THR A 39 -18.30 0.14 -7.10
CA THR A 39 -19.50 0.44 -6.31
C THR A 39 -20.47 1.26 -7.15
N ILE A 40 -21.65 1.59 -6.61
CA ILE A 40 -22.64 2.38 -7.37
C ILE A 40 -22.09 3.79 -7.63
N ASN A 41 -21.75 4.08 -8.89
CA ASN A 41 -21.18 5.37 -9.35
C ASN A 41 -19.84 5.77 -8.70
N ASN A 42 -19.09 4.83 -8.11
CA ASN A 42 -17.82 5.12 -7.45
C ASN A 42 -16.98 3.83 -7.36
N TYR A 43 -15.78 3.92 -6.81
CA TYR A 43 -14.97 2.76 -6.45
C TYR A 43 -14.47 2.86 -5.00
N THR A 44 -14.02 1.72 -4.49
CA THR A 44 -13.29 1.60 -3.22
C THR A 44 -12.06 0.73 -3.43
N CYS A 45 -10.96 1.01 -2.73
CA CYS A 45 -9.75 0.20 -2.83
C CYS A 45 -9.59 -0.71 -1.62
N GLN A 46 -9.31 -1.98 -1.88
CA GLN A 46 -8.77 -2.90 -0.89
C GLN A 46 -7.25 -2.88 -0.99
N CYS A 47 -6.60 -2.14 -0.08
CA CYS A 47 -5.16 -1.96 -0.14
C CYS A 47 -4.37 -3.23 0.21
N ASN A 48 -3.25 -3.42 -0.47
CA ASN A 48 -2.27 -4.44 -0.13
C ASN A 48 -1.66 -4.14 1.25
N LYS A 49 -1.11 -5.16 1.92
CA LYS A 49 -0.42 -4.97 3.20
C LYS A 49 0.68 -3.92 3.07
N GLY A 50 0.78 -3.05 4.07
CA GLY A 50 1.75 -1.96 4.07
C GLY A 50 1.27 -0.67 3.40
N PHE A 51 0.05 -0.62 2.87
CA PHE A 51 -0.51 0.56 2.21
C PHE A 51 -1.85 0.97 2.80
N TYR A 52 -2.15 2.26 2.75
CA TYR A 52 -3.40 2.84 3.22
C TYR A 52 -3.73 4.13 2.46
N GLY A 53 -4.87 4.73 2.78
CA GLY A 53 -5.44 5.85 2.04
C GLY A 53 -6.68 5.42 1.25
N ARG A 54 -7.34 6.38 0.60
CA ARG A 54 -8.54 6.07 -0.19
C ARG A 54 -8.18 5.26 -1.43
N ASP A 55 -7.05 5.60 -2.02
CA ASP A 55 -6.56 5.12 -3.30
C ASP A 55 -5.22 4.36 -3.11
N CYS A 56 -4.96 3.89 -1.88
CA CYS A 56 -3.74 3.20 -1.46
C CYS A 56 -2.44 3.98 -1.75
N GLU A 57 -2.53 5.30 -1.65
CA GLU A 57 -1.50 6.27 -1.99
C GLU A 57 -0.41 6.40 -0.91
N HIS A 58 -0.69 5.96 0.31
CA HIS A 58 0.23 6.06 1.44
C HIS A 58 0.84 4.70 1.81
N VAL A 59 2.10 4.74 2.23
CA VAL A 59 2.83 3.58 2.76
C VAL A 59 2.85 3.67 4.27
N ILE A 60 2.61 2.55 4.95
CA ILE A 60 2.82 2.46 6.41
C ILE A 60 4.30 2.72 6.68
N THR A 61 4.59 3.67 7.55
CA THR A 61 5.95 4.05 7.94
C THR A 61 6.16 3.75 9.42
N CYS A 62 7.35 3.27 9.74
CA CYS A 62 7.83 3.11 11.11
C CYS A 62 8.65 4.33 11.56
N ASN A 63 8.91 4.39 12.87
CA ASN A 63 9.79 5.41 13.41
C ASN A 63 11.20 5.24 12.84
N GLN A 64 11.81 6.36 12.48
CA GLN A 64 13.21 6.41 12.10
C GLN A 64 14.07 5.97 13.28
N LEU A 65 15.05 5.10 13.01
CA LEU A 65 16.02 4.64 13.99
C LEU A 65 17.26 5.54 13.95
N GLU A 66 17.77 5.86 15.13
CA GLU A 66 19.04 6.57 15.29
C GLU A 66 20.15 5.57 15.59
N ASP A 67 21.35 5.87 15.11
CA ASP A 67 22.50 5.00 15.32
C ASP A 67 22.92 5.01 16.80
N PRO A 68 23.20 3.83 17.40
CA PRO A 68 23.68 3.76 18.78
C PRO A 68 25.16 4.19 18.88
N ASP A 69 25.58 4.70 20.05
CA ASP A 69 26.95 5.23 20.27
C ASP A 69 28.08 4.27 19.83
N GLN A 70 27.87 2.96 19.98
CA GLN A 70 28.86 1.90 19.72
C GLN A 70 28.45 0.95 18.58
N GLY A 71 27.57 1.40 17.68
CA GLY A 71 27.17 0.63 16.51
C GLY A 71 26.53 1.50 15.44
N ILE A 72 25.96 0.85 14.44
CA ILE A 72 25.22 1.49 13.35
C ILE A 72 24.08 0.57 12.92
N PHE A 73 22.93 1.15 12.56
CA PHE A 73 21.86 0.40 11.93
C PHE A 73 22.06 0.34 10.41
N MET A 74 22.21 -0.88 9.90
CA MET A 74 22.30 -1.17 8.47
C MET A 74 20.89 -1.48 7.94
N CYS A 75 20.21 -0.44 7.44
CA CYS A 75 18.83 -0.53 6.97
C CYS A 75 18.71 -0.75 5.45
N LYS A 76 17.70 -1.51 5.04
CA LYS A 76 17.25 -1.68 3.66
C LYS A 76 15.79 -1.26 3.53
N HIS A 77 15.53 -0.35 2.59
CA HIS A 77 14.22 0.25 2.35
C HIS A 77 13.71 -0.12 0.95
N PRO A 78 12.94 -1.22 0.79
CA PRO A 78 12.52 -1.70 -0.53
C PRO A 78 11.42 -0.85 -1.18
N ILE A 79 10.68 -0.06 -0.39
CA ILE A 79 9.51 0.71 -0.85
C ILE A 79 9.73 2.21 -0.62
N GLN A 80 9.99 2.60 0.63
CA GLN A 80 10.21 3.97 1.08
C GLN A 80 11.10 3.94 2.33
N ASP A 81 11.79 5.03 2.63
CA ASP A 81 12.57 5.22 3.86
C ASP A 81 11.71 4.91 5.10
N PHE A 82 12.17 3.94 5.89
CA PHE A 82 11.45 3.37 7.05
C PHE A 82 10.01 2.93 6.76
N GLY A 83 9.67 2.67 5.50
CA GLY A 83 8.36 2.15 5.08
C GLY A 83 8.21 0.66 5.35
N PHE A 84 6.98 0.16 5.17
CA PHE A 84 6.62 -1.26 5.31
C PHE A 84 7.65 -2.19 4.67
N ASN A 85 7.98 -3.28 5.37
CA ASN A 85 8.98 -4.27 4.99
C ASN A 85 10.43 -3.74 4.95
N SER A 86 10.69 -2.54 5.50
CA SER A 86 12.06 -2.11 5.79
C SER A 86 12.66 -3.01 6.86
N SER A 87 13.93 -3.38 6.69
CA SER A 87 14.65 -4.22 7.64
C SER A 87 16.00 -3.61 7.97
N CYS A 88 16.32 -3.55 9.26
CA CYS A 88 17.56 -2.99 9.79
C CYS A 88 18.29 -4.01 10.64
N ASN A 89 19.57 -4.21 10.36
CA ASN A 89 20.45 -5.05 11.17
C ASN A 89 21.40 -4.15 11.97
N ILE A 90 21.68 -4.50 13.22
CA ILE A 90 22.67 -3.77 14.01
C ILE A 90 24.07 -4.29 13.72
N GLN A 91 25.01 -3.39 13.43
CA GLN A 91 26.42 -3.70 13.36
C GLN A 91 27.15 -3.00 14.50
N CYS A 92 27.63 -3.78 15.46
CA CYS A 92 28.38 -3.27 16.61
C CYS A 92 29.86 -3.05 16.26
N LYS A 93 30.49 -2.07 16.90
CA LYS A 93 31.96 -1.93 16.89
C LYS A 93 32.61 -3.13 17.58
N GLU A 94 33.88 -3.36 17.26
CA GLU A 94 34.65 -4.46 17.86
C GLU A 94 34.64 -4.39 19.39
N GLY A 95 34.42 -5.54 20.04
CA GLY A 95 34.30 -5.65 21.50
C GLY A 95 32.89 -5.43 22.06
N TYR A 96 31.93 -4.98 21.24
CA TYR A 96 30.53 -4.79 21.64
C TYR A 96 29.64 -5.89 21.06
N LYS A 97 28.56 -6.20 21.77
CA LYS A 97 27.55 -7.19 21.36
C LYS A 97 26.15 -6.60 21.53
N PRO A 98 25.19 -6.94 20.65
CA PRO A 98 23.82 -6.49 20.80
C PRO A 98 23.22 -7.08 22.08
N THR A 99 22.43 -6.26 22.79
CA THR A 99 21.72 -6.67 24.02
C THR A 99 20.37 -7.32 23.70
N GLU A 100 19.77 -6.98 22.56
CA GLU A 100 18.45 -7.45 22.12
C GLU A 100 18.47 -8.00 20.68
N MET A 101 17.37 -7.84 19.94
CA MET A 101 17.22 -8.29 18.56
C MET A 101 18.35 -7.76 17.66
N GLU A 102 18.96 -8.68 16.91
CA GLU A 102 20.00 -8.36 15.93
C GLU A 102 19.42 -7.75 14.64
N SER A 103 18.11 -7.92 14.42
CA SER A 103 17.38 -7.35 13.28
C SER A 103 15.99 -6.85 13.68
N ILE A 104 15.60 -5.70 13.14
CA ILE A 104 14.29 -5.06 13.34
C ILE A 104 13.62 -4.92 11.97
N THR A 105 12.33 -5.22 11.89
CA THR A 105 11.55 -5.11 10.64
C THR A 105 10.31 -4.24 10.85
N CYS A 106 10.04 -3.35 9.91
CA CYS A 106 8.82 -2.55 9.86
C CYS A 106 7.68 -3.38 9.25
N MET A 107 6.60 -3.60 9.99
CA MET A 107 5.42 -4.38 9.57
C MET A 107 4.12 -3.64 9.80
#